data_AF-U4V7N7-F1
#
_entry.id   AF-U4V7N7-F1
#
_cell.length_a   1.000
_cell.length_b   1.000
_cell.length_c   1.000
_cell.angle_alpha   90.00
_cell.angle_beta   90.00
_cell.angle_gamma   90.00
#
_symmetry.space_group_name_H-M   'P 1'
#
loop_
_entity.id
_entity.type
_entity.pdbx_description
1 polymer ?
#
loop_
_entity_poly.entity_id
_entity_poly.type
_entity_poly.pdbx_seq_one_letter_code
_entity_poly.pdbx_strand_id
1 'polypeptide(L)' 'GVLYPDERAGIRWLHTPNQAGVFGGHPPLQLVTSGLQDGLLTVRRFLDAARGGLYMEPNELDRAFKPYRDEDVVFS' A
#
# COMPACT_ATOMS: atom_id res chain seq x y z
N GLY A 1 5.64 4.60 11.03
CA GLY A 1 4.62 5.67 11.00
C GLY A 1 3.22 5.13 11.13
N VAL A 2 2.21 6.01 11.17
CA VAL A 2 0.80 5.65 10.96
C VAL A 2 0.59 5.49 9.45
N LEU A 3 -0.05 4.40 9.00
CA LEU A 3 -0.24 4.11 7.57
C LEU A 3 -1.48 4.78 6.98
N TYR A 4 -2.56 4.84 7.76
CA TYR A 4 -3.83 5.37 7.32
C TYR A 4 -4.30 6.45 8.29
N PRO A 5 -4.87 7.56 7.81
CA PRO A 5 -5.28 8.67 8.66
C PRO A 5 -6.42 8.32 9.61
N ASP A 6 -7.24 7.32 9.25
CA ASP A 6 -8.36 6.83 10.04
C ASP A 6 -8.66 5.35 9.73
N GLU A 7 -9.54 4.74 10.53
CA GLU A 7 -9.97 3.35 10.37
C GLU A 7 -10.65 3.11 9.02
N ARG A 8 -11.47 4.05 8.55
CA ARG A 8 -12.20 3.90 7.28
C ARG A 8 -11.22 3.82 6.10
N ALA A 9 -10.12 4.56 6.14
CA ALA A 9 -9.06 4.48 5.15
C ALA A 9 -8.35 3.12 5.17
N GLY A 10 -8.10 2.55 6.37
CA GLY A 10 -7.56 1.20 6.50
C GLY A 10 -8.50 0.13 5.96
N ILE A 11 -9.80 0.23 6.25
CA ILE A 11 -10.83 -0.66 5.70
C ILE A 11 -10.88 -0.54 4.17
N ARG A 12 -10.93 0.68 3.62
CA ARG A 12 -10.89 0.89 2.17
C ARG A 12 -9.68 0.23 1.53
N TRP A 13 -8.50 0.36 2.15
CA TRP A 13 -7.30 -0.31 1.66
C TRP A 13 -7.42 -1.83 1.64
N LEU A 14 -7.98 -2.46 2.69
CA LEU A 14 -8.19 -3.92 2.73
C LEU A 14 -9.05 -4.43 1.57
N HIS A 15 -10.02 -3.62 1.11
CA HIS A 15 -10.94 -3.96 0.03
C HIS A 15 -10.47 -3.55 -1.38
N THR A 16 -9.41 -2.76 -1.49
CA THR A 16 -8.95 -2.23 -2.79
C THR A 16 -7.90 -3.16 -3.42
N PRO A 17 -7.98 -3.46 -4.72
CA PRO A 17 -6.92 -4.12 -5.48
C PRO A 17 -5.54 -3.52 -5.18
N ASN A 18 -4.57 -4.37 -4.81
CA ASN A 18 -3.21 -3.92 -4.49
C ASN A 18 -2.20 -4.56 -5.46
N GLN A 19 -1.36 -3.72 -6.06
CA GLN A 19 -0.40 -4.12 -7.10
C GLN A 19 0.93 -4.64 -6.53
N ALA A 20 1.12 -4.63 -5.21
CA ALA A 20 2.30 -5.28 -4.63
C ALA A 20 2.28 -6.78 -4.97
N GLY A 21 3.44 -7.33 -5.33
CA GLY A 21 3.55 -8.70 -5.86
C GLY A 21 2.89 -9.78 -4.99
N VAL A 22 2.93 -9.62 -3.66
CA VAL A 22 2.29 -10.54 -2.69
C VAL A 22 0.77 -10.62 -2.79
N PHE A 23 0.12 -9.62 -3.39
CA PHE A 23 -1.33 -9.58 -3.57
C PHE A 23 -1.76 -9.89 -5.01
N GLY A 24 -0.85 -9.83 -5.99
CA GLY A 24 -1.15 -10.18 -7.39
C GLY A 24 -2.30 -9.37 -8.00
N GLY A 25 -2.50 -8.12 -7.57
CA GLY A 25 -3.62 -7.29 -8.03
C GLY A 25 -4.94 -7.53 -7.29
N HIS A 26 -4.99 -8.46 -6.32
CA HIS A 26 -6.18 -8.70 -5.51
C HIS A 26 -6.23 -7.81 -4.27
N PRO A 27 -7.42 -7.64 -3.66
CA PRO A 27 -7.53 -6.99 -2.35
C PRO A 27 -6.78 -7.75 -1.26
N PRO A 28 -6.06 -7.07 -0.35
CA PRO A 28 -5.39 -7.70 0.79
C PRO A 28 -6.32 -8.57 1.63
N LEU A 29 -7.61 -8.20 1.73
CA LEU A 29 -8.62 -8.96 2.47
C LEU A 29 -8.73 -10.41 1.98
N GLN A 30 -8.59 -10.65 0.67
CA GLN A 30 -8.68 -12.00 0.10
C GLN A 30 -7.59 -12.92 0.66
N LEU A 31 -6.38 -12.40 0.88
CA LEU A 31 -5.28 -13.16 1.46
C LEU A 31 -5.48 -13.39 2.97
N VAL A 32 -5.97 -12.37 3.70
CA VAL A 32 -6.34 -12.49 5.12
C VAL A 32 -7.40 -13.58 5.34
N THR A 33 -8.40 -13.66 4.47
CA THR A 33 -9.51 -14.63 4.58
C THR A 33 -9.28 -15.94 3.84
N SER A 34 -8.05 -16.20 3.37
CA SER A 34 -7.71 -17.43 2.64
C SER A 34 -7.80 -18.72 3.48
N GLY A 35 -7.95 -18.59 4.81
CA GLY A 35 -7.94 -19.70 5.75
C GLY A 35 -6.54 -20.20 6.10
N LEU A 36 -5.50 -19.59 5.52
CA LEU A 36 -4.10 -19.93 5.78
C LEU A 36 -3.49 -18.94 6.78
N GLN A 37 -2.81 -19.47 7.81
CA GLN A 37 -2.06 -18.64 8.75
C GLN A 37 -1.00 -17.80 8.03
N ASP A 38 -0.36 -18.37 7.01
CA ASP A 38 0.64 -17.68 6.21
C ASP A 38 0.06 -16.47 5.44
N GLY A 39 -1.21 -16.53 5.03
CA GLY A 39 -1.88 -15.40 4.40
C GLY A 39 -2.01 -14.21 5.35
N LEU A 40 -2.49 -14.45 6.57
CA LEU A 40 -2.56 -13.46 7.65
C LEU A 40 -1.18 -12.88 7.99
N LEU A 41 -0.16 -13.74 8.15
CA LEU A 41 1.19 -13.30 8.47
C LEU A 41 1.84 -12.51 7.33
N THR A 42 1.55 -12.85 6.07
CA THR A 42 2.03 -12.11 4.90
C THR A 42 1.49 -10.68 4.89
N VAL A 43 0.19 -10.48 5.10
CA VAL A 43 -0.40 -9.13 5.17
C VAL A 43 0.16 -8.34 6.36
N ARG A 44 0.36 -8.99 7.51
CA ARG A 44 0.96 -8.36 8.68
C ARG A 44 2.39 -7.88 8.40
N ARG A 45 3.25 -8.74 7.84
CA ARG A 45 4.64 -8.41 7.49
C ARG A 45 4.71 -7.28 6.47
N PHE A 46 3.80 -7.28 5.49
CA PHE A 46 3.68 -6.21 4.51
C PHE A 46 3.39 -4.86 5.16
N LEU A 47 2.40 -4.80 6.06
CA LEU A 47 2.06 -3.56 6.79
C LEU A 47 3.20 -3.11 7.72
N ASP A 48 3.92 -4.04 8.34
CA ASP A 48 5.07 -3.72 9.18
C ASP A 48 6.22 -3.12 8.37
N ALA A 49 6.53 -3.68 7.19
CA ALA A 49 7.48 -3.10 6.26
C ALA A 49 7.01 -1.73 5.76
N ALA A 50 5.71 -1.56 5.52
CA ALA A 50 5.14 -0.30 5.06
C ALA A 50 5.31 0.83 6.08
N ARG A 51 5.11 0.50 7.35
CA ARG A 51 5.34 1.44 8.45
C ARG A 51 6.79 1.91 8.54
N GLY A 52 7.73 1.10 8.04
CA GLY A 52 9.16 1.40 7.94
C GLY A 52 9.59 2.00 6.59
N GLY A 53 8.69 2.14 5.62
CA GLY A 53 8.99 2.71 4.30
C GLY A 53 9.67 1.75 3.30
N LEU A 54 9.63 0.43 3.54
CA LEU A 54 10.38 -0.57 2.76
C LEU A 54 9.47 -1.64 2.12
N TYR A 55 8.39 -1.23 1.45
CA TYR A 55 7.30 -2.17 1.15
C TYR A 55 6.77 -2.18 -0.27
N MET A 56 7.15 -1.21 -1.11
CA MET A 56 6.73 -1.14 -2.50
C MET A 56 7.94 -1.06 -3.40
N GLU A 57 7.93 -1.88 -4.45
CA GLU A 57 8.78 -1.66 -5.61
C GLU A 57 8.37 -0.37 -6.34
N PRO A 58 9.28 0.25 -7.11
CA PRO A 58 8.93 1.37 -7.98
C PRO A 58 7.74 1.00 -8.87
N ASN A 59 6.69 1.82 -8.85
CA ASN A 59 5.48 1.63 -9.62
C ASN A 59 5.36 2.65 -10.76
N GLU A 60 4.18 2.75 -11.39
CA GLU A 60 3.96 3.69 -12.49
C GLU A 60 4.19 5.15 -12.09
N LEU A 61 3.90 5.53 -10.84
CA LEU A 61 4.15 6.89 -10.34
C LEU A 61 5.65 7.19 -10.32
N ASP A 62 6.47 6.24 -9.88
CA ASP A 62 7.92 6.39 -9.84
C ASP A 62 8.52 6.45 -11.26
N ARG A 63 7.96 5.67 -12.20
CA ARG A 63 8.42 5.67 -13.61
C ARG A 63 7.97 6.91 -14.39
N ALA A 64 6.80 7.45 -14.07
CA ALA A 64 6.23 8.63 -14.74
C ALA A 64 6.66 9.95 -14.09
N PHE A 65 7.59 9.92 -13.13
CA PHE A 65 8.06 11.11 -12.44
C PHE A 65 8.56 12.16 -13.45
N LYS A 66 8.04 13.39 -13.28
CA LYS A 66 8.54 14.59 -13.95
C LYS A 66 9.02 15.54 -12.87
N PRO A 67 10.20 16.19 -13.02
CA PRO A 67 10.65 17.19 -12.07
C PRO A 67 9.58 18.25 -11.85
N TYR A 68 9.29 18.56 -10.59
CA TYR A 68 8.43 19.68 -10.23
C TYR A 68 9.02 20.99 -10.77
N ARG A 69 8.14 21.88 -11.23
CA ARG A 69 8.46 23.26 -11.61
C ARG A 69 8.03 24.20 -10.51
N ASP A 70 8.53 25.43 -10.55
CA ASP A 70 8.15 26.49 -9.61
C ASP A 70 6.62 26.70 -9.55
N GLU A 71 5.92 26.50 -10.67
CA GLU A 71 4.46 26.59 -10.79
C GLU A 71 3.69 25.47 -10.05
N ASP A 72 4.31 24.33 -9.75
CA ASP A 72 3.68 23.20 -9.08
C ASP A 72 3.65 23.33 -7.55
N VAL A 73 4.43 24.26 -6.97
CA VAL A 73 4.59 24.39 -5.51
C VAL A 73 3.58 25.39 -4.95
N VAL A 74 2.50 24.88 -4.35
CA VAL A 74 1.47 25.69 -3.68
C VAL A 74 1.60 25.56 -2.16
N PHE A 75 1.72 26.69 -1.46
CA PHE A 75 1.58 26.74 -0.01
C PHE A 75 0.15 27.16 0.35
N SER A 76 -0.55 26.34 1.13
CA SER A 76 -1.90 26.59 1.65
C SER A 76 -1.93 26.49 3.17
#